data_AF-A0A1H8UB16-F1
#
_entry.id   AF-A0A1H8UB16-F1
#
_cell.length_a   1.000
_cell.length_b   1.000
_cell.length_c   1.000
_cell.angle_alpha   90.00
_cell.angle_beta   90.00
_cell.angle_gamma   90.00
#
_symmetry.space_group_name_H-M   'P 1'
#
loop_
_entity.id
_entity.type
_entity.pdbx_description
1 polymer ?
#
loop_
_entity_poly.entity_id
_entity_poly.type
_entity_poly.pdbx_seq_one_letter_code
_entity_poly.pdbx_strand_id
1 'polypeptide(L)' 'MTGISLNLPEDLSNSLSDLAKTNGQTGSYLAMDVLRDYIEHEKALTAQIELAVEEADQGKFATDDQVAAMRARRWSRNAG' A
#
# COMPACT_ATOMS: atom_id res chain seq x y z
N MET A 1 1.26 -1.08 -29.04
CA MET A 1 2.05 -1.03 -27.80
C MET A 1 2.25 0.44 -27.45
N THR A 2 1.77 0.87 -26.29
CA THR A 2 2.04 2.21 -25.75
C THR A 2 3.29 2.12 -24.88
N GLY A 3 4.34 2.87 -25.25
CA GLY A 3 5.57 2.98 -24.46
C GLY A 3 5.58 4.27 -23.65
N ILE A 4 6.09 4.22 -22.43
CA ILE A 4 6.31 5.40 -21.59
C ILE A 4 7.83 5.60 -21.51
N SER A 5 8.30 6.83 -21.74
CA SER A 5 9.69 7.21 -21.46
C SER A 5 9.75 7.82 -20.07
N LEU A 6 10.56 7.24 -19.20
CA LEU A 6 10.73 7.68 -17.82
C LEU A 6 12.15 8.23 -17.66
N ASN A 7 12.26 9.48 -17.22
CA ASN A 7 13.55 10.04 -16.83
C ASN A 7 13.78 9.72 -15.36
N LEU A 8 14.77 8.87 -15.09
CA LEU A 8 15.17 8.49 -13.75
C LEU A 8 16.45 9.26 -13.37
N PRO A 9 16.58 9.69 -12.12
CA PRO A 9 17.87 10.07 -11.55
C PRO A 9 18.91 8.96 -11.75
N GLU A 10 20.17 9.34 -11.96
CA GLU A 10 21.26 8.40 -12.30
C GLU A 10 21.44 7.31 -11.23
N ASP A 11 21.40 7.71 -9.96
CA ASP A 11 21.50 6.83 -8.79
C ASP A 11 20.38 5.78 -8.75
N LEU A 12 19.14 6.20 -9.05
CA LEU A 12 18.00 5.29 -9.09
C LEU A 12 18.08 4.34 -10.30
N SER A 13 18.50 4.85 -11.45
CA SER A 13 18.72 4.03 -12.66
C SER A 13 19.79 2.96 -12.43
N ASN A 14 20.89 3.32 -11.77
CA ASN A 14 21.96 2.39 -11.42
C ASN A 14 21.48 1.33 -10.43
N SER A 15 20.78 1.75 -9.36
CA SER A 15 20.20 0.84 -8.36
C SER A 15 19.22 -0.16 -8.99
N LEU A 16 18.34 0.31 -9.88
CA LEU A 16 17.39 -0.53 -10.61
C LEU A 16 18.12 -1.52 -11.53
N SER A 17 19.16 -1.07 -12.21
CA SER A 17 19.94 -1.90 -13.12
C SER A 17 20.70 -3.00 -12.38
N ASP A 18 21.27 -2.70 -11.22
CA ASP A 18 22.00 -3.68 -10.41
C ASP A 18 21.05 -4.71 -9.80
N LEU A 19 19.90 -4.28 -9.29
CA LEU A 19 18.85 -5.18 -8.80
C LEU A 19 18.34 -6.10 -9.91
N ALA A 20 18.11 -5.56 -11.12
CA ALA A 20 17.69 -6.34 -12.27
C ALA A 20 18.73 -7.41 -12.65
N LYS A 21 20.03 -7.06 -12.66
CA LYS A 21 21.12 -8.03 -12.90
C LYS A 21 21.13 -9.15 -11.87
N THR A 22 20.99 -8.83 -10.58
CA THR A 22 20.97 -9.84 -9.50
C THR A 22 19.79 -10.81 -9.65
N ASN A 23 18.65 -10.32 -10.11
CA ASN A 23 17.43 -11.13 -10.27
C ASN A 23 17.33 -11.80 -11.66
N GLY A 24 18.31 -11.61 -12.55
CA GLY A 24 18.26 -12.13 -13.93
C GLY A 24 17.15 -11.53 -14.79
N GLN A 25 16.70 -10.32 -14.45
CA GLN A 25 15.61 -9.61 -15.11
C GLN A 25 16.12 -8.35 -15.82
N THR A 26 15.26 -7.71 -16.63
CA THR A 26 15.56 -6.41 -17.24
C THR A 26 15.07 -5.28 -16.34
N GLY A 27 15.77 -4.14 -16.33
CA GLY A 27 15.34 -2.97 -15.57
C GLY A 27 13.93 -2.50 -15.94
N SER A 28 13.57 -2.58 -17.24
CA SER A 28 12.21 -2.26 -17.70
C SER A 28 11.14 -3.22 -17.15
N TYR A 29 11.46 -4.51 -17.03
CA TYR A 29 10.54 -5.47 -16.42
C TYR A 29 10.31 -5.14 -14.94
N LEU A 30 11.39 -4.92 -14.19
CA LEU A 30 11.29 -4.60 -12.76
C LEU A 30 10.58 -3.27 -12.52
N ALA A 31 10.80 -2.27 -13.37
CA ALA A 31 10.07 -1.00 -13.33
C ALA A 31 8.57 -1.20 -13.58
N MET A 32 8.19 -2.04 -14.56
CA MET A 32 6.78 -2.36 -14.80
C MET A 32 6.14 -3.11 -13.63
N ASP A 33 6.88 -4.03 -13.01
CA ASP A 33 6.43 -4.80 -11.86
C ASP A 33 6.15 -3.90 -10.65
N VAL A 34 7.11 -3.04 -10.29
CA VAL A 34 6.96 -2.05 -9.22
C VAL A 34 5.80 -1.09 -9.49
N LEU A 35 5.63 -0.63 -10.74
CA LEU A 35 4.52 0.24 -11.11
C LEU A 35 3.17 -0.47 -10.99
N ARG A 36 3.09 -1.76 -11.33
CA ARG A 36 1.88 -2.56 -11.17
C ARG A 36 1.51 -2.67 -9.69
N ASP A 37 2.45 -3.08 -8.86
CA ASP A 37 2.25 -3.23 -7.42
C ASP A 37 1.83 -1.91 -6.78
N TYR A 38 2.47 -0.80 -7.16
CA TYR A 38 2.09 0.52 -6.68
C TYR A 38 0.65 0.89 -7.07
N ILE A 39 0.26 0.67 -8.33
CA ILE A 39 -1.10 0.98 -8.81
C ILE A 39 -2.14 0.10 -8.10
N GLU A 40 -1.86 -1.19 -7.91
CA GLU A 40 -2.76 -2.12 -7.23
C GLU A 40 -2.94 -1.73 -5.76
N HIS A 41 -1.85 -1.41 -5.06
CA HIS A 41 -1.87 -0.92 -3.69
C HIS A 41 -2.66 0.39 -3.57
N GLU A 42 -2.40 1.37 -4.44
CA GLU A 42 -3.06 2.68 -4.37
C GLU A 42 -4.55 2.58 -4.65
N LYS A 43 -4.96 1.71 -5.59
CA LYS A 43 -6.37 1.41 -5.84
C LYS A 43 -7.05 0.78 -4.63
N ALA A 44 -6.40 -0.20 -4.00
CA ALA A 44 -6.94 -0.86 -2.82
C ALA A 44 -7.07 0.11 -1.65
N LEU A 45 -6.10 1.00 -1.45
CA LEU A 45 -6.15 2.03 -0.41
C LEU A 45 -7.26 3.04 -0.69
N THR A 46 -7.34 3.56 -1.91
CA THR A 46 -8.38 4.52 -2.31
C THR A 46 -9.78 3.94 -2.11
N ALA A 47 -10.01 2.71 -2.57
CA ALA A 47 -11.30 2.03 -2.39
C ALA A 47 -11.66 1.81 -0.92
N GLN A 48 -10.68 1.52 -0.06
CA GLN A 48 -10.91 1.40 1.39
C GLN A 48 -11.27 2.75 2.02
N ILE A 49 -10.63 3.84 1.60
CA ILE A 49 -10.95 5.19 2.09
C ILE A 49 -12.37 5.57 1.67
N GLU A 50 -12.71 5.36 0.40
CA GLU A 50 -14.06 5.65 -0.12
C GLU A 50 -15.13 4.86 0.64
N LEU A 51 -14.90 3.56 0.86
CA LEU A 51 -15.81 2.72 1.64
C LEU A 51 -15.94 3.22 3.09
N ALA A 52 -14.82 3.55 3.74
CA ALA A 52 -14.84 4.04 5.12
C ALA A 52 -15.61 5.37 5.26
N VAL A 53 -15.51 6.25 4.26
CA VAL A 53 -16.29 7.49 4.20
C VAL A 53 -17.78 7.18 4.03
N GLU A 54 -18.14 6.26 3.11
CA GLU A 54 -19.54 5.85 2.93
C GLU A 54 -20.14 5.23 4.20
N GLU A 55 -19.39 4.36 4.88
CA GLU A 55 -19.82 3.76 6.14
C GLU A 55 -20.00 4.81 7.24
N ALA A 56 -19.09 5.79 7.33
CA ALA A 56 -19.18 6.90 8.25
C ALA A 56 -20.42 7.78 7.98
N ASP A 57 -20.70 8.10 6.72
CA ASP A 57 -21.89 8.86 6.30
C ASP A 57 -23.18 8.10 6.62
N GLN A 58 -23.16 6.77 6.57
CA GLN A 58 -24.26 5.90 7.00
C GLN A 58 -24.35 5.72 8.52
N GLY A 59 -23.43 6.34 9.28
CA GLY A 59 -23.37 6.21 10.74
C GLY A 59 -22.93 4.83 11.23
N LYS A 60 -22.31 4.03 10.37
CA LYS A 60 -21.79 2.68 10.69
C LYS A 60 -20.49 2.78 11.48
N PHE A 61 -20.59 3.27 12.70
CA PHE A 61 -19.48 3.25 13.66
C PHE A 61 -19.63 2.09 14.63
N ALA A 62 -18.50 1.65 15.20
CA ALA A 62 -18.53 0.71 16.30
C ALA A 62 -19.24 1.34 17.51
N THR A 63 -20.00 0.54 18.25
CA THR A 63 -20.64 1.00 19.48
C THR A 63 -19.62 1.15 20.62
N ASP A 64 -19.95 1.95 21.63
CA ASP A 64 -19.10 2.14 22.81
C ASP A 64 -18.72 0.81 23.49
N ASP A 65 -19.66 -0.13 23.56
CA ASP A 65 -19.43 -1.46 24.14
C ASP A 65 -18.44 -2.29 23.31
N GLN A 66 -18.51 -2.20 21.98
CA GLN A 66 -17.56 -2.87 21.09
C GLN A 66 -16.15 -2.29 21.24
N VAL A 67 -16.04 -0.97 21.36
CA VAL A 67 -14.77 -0.27 21.61
C VAL A 67 -14.21 -0.64 22.98
N ALA A 68 -15.04 -0.69 24.02
CA ALA A 68 -14.64 -1.07 25.37
C ALA A 68 -14.15 -2.52 25.44
N ALA A 69 -14.84 -3.45 24.78
CA ALA A 69 -14.44 -4.84 24.68
C ALA A 69 -13.10 -5.01 23.93
N MET A 70 -12.90 -4.26 22.84
CA MET A 70 -11.64 -4.27 22.09
C MET A 70 -10.46 -3.73 22.93
N ARG A 71 -10.70 -2.63 23.66
CA ARG A 71 -9.74 -2.03 24.59
C ARG A 71 -9.31 -3.00 25.69
N ALA A 72 -10.28 -3.65 26.34
CA ALA A 72 -10.02 -4.65 27.38
C ALA A 72 -9.20 -5.84 26.85
N ARG A 73 -9.50 -6.31 25.63
CA ARG A 73 -8.80 -7.45 25.01
C ARG A 73 -7.37 -7.11 24.59
N ARG A 74 -7.12 -5.94 24.01
CA ARG A 74 -5.80 -5.59 23.44
C ARG A 74 -4.87 -4.89 24.43
N TRP A 75 -5.39 -4.13 25.40
CA TRP A 75 -4.57 -3.25 26.23
C TRP A 75 -4.63 -3.53 27.74
N SER A 76 -5.51 -4.41 28.24
CA SER A 76 -5.53 -4.71 29.69
C SER A 76 -4.36 -5.58 30.19
N ARG A 77 -3.50 -6.11 29.30
CA ARG A 77 -2.31 -6.89 29.71
C ARG A 77 -1.12 -6.05 30.21
N ASN A 78 -1.15 -4.73 30.08
CA ASN A 78 -0.07 -3.82 30.52
C ASN A 78 -0.50 -2.79 31.59
N ALA A 79 -1.68 -2.96 32.19
CA ALA A 79 -2.10 -2.16 33.35
C ALA A 79 -1.78 -2.94 34.64
N GLY A 80 -0.49 -3.04 34.97
CA GLY A 80 0.04 -3.70 36.17
C GLY A 80 1.47 -3.26 36.42
#